data_AF-A0A1C9I4H8-F1
#
_entry.id   AF-A0A1C9I4H8-F1
#
_cell.length_a   1.000
_cell.length_b   1.000
_cell.length_c   1.000
_cell.angle_alpha   90.00
_cell.angle_beta   90.00
_cell.angle_gamma   90.00
#
_symmetry.space_group_name_H-M   'P 1'
#
loop_
_entity.id
_entity.type
_entity.pdbx_description
1 polymer ?
#
loop_
_entity_poly.entity_id
_entity_poly.type
_entity_poly.pdbx_seq_one_letter_code
_entity_poly.pdbx_strand_id
1 'polypeptide(L)'
;MPDAALILPGFFGKLPAMGDFVTRRLPASFVGRWDRWISQHLVHRFSLGPMENVPVLRFLLGSDTFGPMTGVILASADRAGRRFPLTIAAMPPLASLDIVRLAAGWFDQLEATGTSARDNTMDSDALAACLAALPYPAVGGSDGPVGGMIFWTWDCEALEVDPDAPETKLGLFFPGAQDAT
;
A
#
# COMPACT_ATOMS: atom_id res chain seq x y z
N MET A 1 -23.14 13.72 -19.33
CA MET A 1 -21.68 13.66 -19.10
C MET A 1 -21.38 12.21 -18.78
N PRO A 2 -20.34 11.56 -19.35
CA PRO A 2 -19.97 10.25 -18.85
C PRO A 2 -19.63 10.41 -17.37
N ASP A 3 -20.23 9.61 -16.50
CA ASP A 3 -19.77 9.46 -15.12
C ASP A 3 -18.27 9.21 -15.21
N ALA A 4 -17.45 10.12 -14.68
CA ALA A 4 -16.05 9.82 -14.48
C ALA A 4 -16.04 8.59 -13.57
N ALA A 5 -15.66 7.43 -14.12
CA ALA A 5 -15.71 6.17 -13.40
C ALA A 5 -14.97 6.34 -12.08
N LEU A 6 -15.69 6.23 -10.96
CA LEU A 6 -15.10 6.35 -9.64
C LEU A 6 -14.01 5.28 -9.51
N ILE A 7 -12.79 5.74 -9.23
CA ILE A 7 -11.66 4.85 -9.01
C ILE A 7 -11.71 4.43 -7.54
N LEU A 8 -12.13 3.20 -7.30
CA LEU A 8 -12.24 2.65 -5.96
C LEU A 8 -10.96 1.90 -5.58
N PRO A 9 -10.45 2.05 -4.34
CA PRO A 9 -9.39 1.22 -3.84
C PRO A 9 -9.79 -0.26 -3.79
N GLY A 10 -8.82 -1.10 -4.13
CA GLY A 10 -8.79 -2.52 -3.86
C GLY A 10 -7.76 -2.86 -2.81
N PHE A 11 -7.61 -4.15 -2.53
CA PHE A 11 -6.61 -4.64 -1.57
C PHE A 11 -6.09 -6.02 -1.93
N PHE A 12 -4.89 -6.32 -1.46
CA PHE A 12 -4.22 -7.61 -1.53
C PHE A 12 -3.40 -7.87 -0.27
N GLY A 13 -3.40 -9.10 0.24
CA GLY A 13 -2.55 -9.51 1.36
C GLY A 13 -3.33 -10.33 2.36
N LYS A 14 -2.99 -10.20 3.65
CA LYS A 14 -3.64 -10.95 4.73
C LYS A 14 -4.50 -10.07 5.62
N LEU A 15 -5.55 -10.67 6.15
CA LEU A 15 -6.47 -10.07 7.13
C LEU A 15 -6.68 -11.05 8.28
N PRO A 16 -6.72 -10.59 9.54
CA PRO A 16 -6.90 -11.47 10.70
C PRO A 16 -8.21 -12.26 10.69
N ALA A 17 -9.26 -11.72 10.06
CA ALA A 17 -10.54 -12.41 9.87
C ALA A 17 -10.48 -13.58 8.88
N MET A 18 -9.44 -13.63 8.04
CA MET A 18 -9.34 -14.52 6.89
C MET A 18 -8.29 -15.60 7.13
N GLY A 19 -8.53 -16.81 6.63
CA GLY A 19 -7.61 -17.94 6.76
C GLY A 19 -6.46 -17.95 5.74
N ASP A 20 -6.56 -17.14 4.69
CA ASP A 20 -5.60 -17.10 3.59
C ASP A 20 -5.56 -15.69 2.96
N PHE A 21 -4.78 -15.53 1.90
CA PHE A 21 -4.69 -14.30 1.11
C PHE A 21 -6.06 -13.86 0.58
N VAL A 22 -6.27 -12.55 0.61
CA VAL A 22 -7.43 -11.90 0.00
C VAL A 22 -7.00 -10.98 -1.13
N THR A 23 -7.81 -10.92 -2.17
CA THR A 23 -7.68 -9.95 -3.27
C THR A 23 -9.05 -9.41 -3.62
N ARG A 24 -9.15 -8.09 -3.81
CA ARG A 24 -10.38 -7.46 -4.32
C ARG A 24 -10.07 -6.19 -5.08
N ARG A 25 -10.76 -5.96 -6.21
CA ARG A 25 -10.67 -4.74 -7.05
C ARG A 25 -9.26 -4.38 -7.54
N LEU A 26 -8.30 -5.30 -7.49
CA LEU A 26 -6.96 -5.12 -8.06
C LEU A 26 -6.78 -6.02 -9.29
N PRO A 27 -6.12 -5.53 -10.36
CA PRO A 27 -5.81 -6.35 -11.52
C PRO A 27 -4.87 -7.52 -11.16
N ALA A 28 -5.16 -8.72 -11.66
CA ALA A 28 -4.32 -9.90 -11.42
C ALA A 28 -2.87 -9.72 -11.91
N SER A 29 -2.67 -8.97 -13.00
CA SER A 29 -1.36 -8.63 -13.54
C SER A 29 -0.51 -7.78 -12.58
N PHE A 30 -1.15 -6.89 -11.81
CA PHE A 30 -0.49 -6.14 -10.75
C PHE A 30 -0.19 -7.06 -9.56
N VAL A 31 -1.22 -7.78 -9.05
CA VAL A 31 -1.10 -8.62 -7.85
C VAL A 31 0.03 -9.63 -7.96
N GLY A 32 0.17 -10.34 -9.09
CA GLY A 32 1.22 -11.34 -9.25
C GLY A 32 2.65 -10.79 -9.20
N ARG A 33 2.89 -9.59 -9.75
CA ARG A 33 4.20 -8.93 -9.70
C ARG A 33 4.46 -8.31 -8.32
N TRP A 34 3.43 -7.69 -7.76
CA TRP A 34 3.47 -7.03 -6.46
C TRP A 34 3.69 -8.03 -5.31
N ASP A 35 3.01 -9.17 -5.34
CA ASP A 35 3.20 -10.26 -4.37
C ASP A 35 4.66 -10.74 -4.32
N ARG A 36 5.25 -10.99 -5.49
CA ARG A 36 6.65 -11.41 -5.58
C ARG A 36 7.60 -10.35 -5.00
N TRP A 37 7.37 -9.08 -5.33
CA TRP A 37 8.23 -7.98 -4.87
C TRP A 37 8.09 -7.75 -3.34
N ILE A 38 6.87 -7.72 -2.81
CA ILE A 38 6.61 -7.60 -1.37
C ILE A 38 7.21 -8.79 -0.61
N SER A 39 7.01 -10.00 -1.12
CA SER A 39 7.56 -11.23 -0.52
C SER A 39 9.07 -11.18 -0.38
N GLN A 40 9.75 -10.62 -1.38
CA GLN A 40 11.21 -10.52 -1.42
C GLN A 40 11.76 -9.39 -0.55
N HIS A 41 11.10 -8.22 -0.51
CA HIS A 41 11.71 -7.00 0.03
C HIS A 41 11.02 -6.41 1.26
N LEU A 42 9.77 -6.76 1.54
CA LEU A 42 8.98 -6.17 2.61
C LEU A 42 8.55 -7.17 3.68
N VAL A 43 8.23 -8.42 3.35
CA VAL A 43 7.68 -9.39 4.33
C VAL A 43 8.54 -9.51 5.57
N HIS A 44 9.87 -9.59 5.44
CA HIS A 44 10.76 -9.68 6.60
C HIS A 44 10.66 -8.42 7.47
N ARG A 45 10.66 -7.23 6.87
CA ARG A 45 10.59 -5.93 7.57
C ARG A 45 9.29 -5.77 8.35
N PHE A 46 8.18 -6.13 7.71
CA PHE A 46 6.86 -6.12 8.32
C PHE A 46 6.62 -7.26 9.33
N SER A 47 7.56 -8.21 9.40
CA SER A 47 7.53 -9.31 10.36
C SER A 47 8.44 -9.09 11.57
N LEU A 48 9.14 -7.95 11.66
CA LEU A 48 9.98 -7.63 12.81
C LEU A 48 9.16 -6.98 13.91
N GLY A 49 9.24 -7.55 15.13
CA GLY A 49 8.62 -6.98 16.32
C GLY A 49 7.07 -6.99 16.33
N PRO A 50 6.47 -6.17 17.20
CA PRO A 50 5.01 -5.94 17.25
C PRO A 50 4.50 -5.20 16.00
N MET A 51 3.33 -5.57 15.48
CA MET A 51 2.78 -4.98 14.24
C MET A 51 2.44 -3.49 14.38
N GLU A 52 2.17 -3.04 15.59
CA GLU A 52 1.82 -1.67 15.94
C GLU A 52 3.02 -0.73 15.80
N ASN A 53 4.23 -1.29 15.87
CA ASN A 53 5.49 -0.55 15.74
C ASN A 53 6.00 -0.51 14.29
N VAL A 54 5.39 -1.30 13.39
CA VAL A 54 5.76 -1.32 11.99
C VAL A 54 5.10 -0.13 11.29
N PRO A 55 5.87 0.75 10.62
CA PRO A 55 5.30 1.91 9.95
C PRO A 55 4.41 1.52 8.78
N VAL A 56 3.38 2.33 8.55
CA VAL A 56 2.56 2.23 7.35
C VAL A 56 3.30 2.95 6.21
N LEU A 57 3.59 2.21 5.14
CA LEU A 57 4.22 2.78 3.95
C LEU A 57 3.15 3.26 2.99
N ARG A 58 3.26 4.50 2.54
CA ARG A 58 2.53 5.03 1.39
C ARG A 58 3.39 4.84 0.16
N PHE A 59 2.76 4.61 -0.99
CA PHE A 59 3.48 4.39 -2.23
C PHE A 59 2.79 4.96 -3.46
N LEU A 60 3.59 5.25 -4.47
CA LEU A 60 3.18 5.61 -5.83
C LEU A 60 4.09 4.87 -6.80
N LEU A 61 3.50 4.08 -7.68
CA LEU A 61 4.18 3.35 -8.74
C LEU A 61 3.92 4.04 -10.07
N GLY A 62 4.99 4.25 -10.82
CA GLY A 62 4.95 4.75 -12.19
C GLY A 62 4.73 3.66 -13.25
N SER A 63 4.66 4.08 -14.51
CA SER A 63 4.43 3.18 -15.65
C SER A 63 5.51 2.14 -15.85
N ASP A 64 6.75 2.42 -15.42
CA ASP A 64 7.93 1.62 -15.76
C ASP A 64 8.14 0.46 -14.76
N THR A 65 7.18 0.27 -13.85
CA THR A 65 7.24 -0.71 -12.75
C THR A 65 6.21 -1.83 -12.96
N PHE A 66 5.25 -1.99 -12.05
CA PHE A 66 4.16 -2.96 -12.15
C PHE A 66 2.90 -2.38 -12.79
N GLY A 67 2.97 -1.14 -13.27
CA GLY A 67 1.86 -0.30 -13.72
C GLY A 67 1.47 0.74 -12.66
N PRO A 68 0.73 1.80 -13.06
CA PRO A 68 0.40 2.89 -12.17
C PRO A 68 -0.49 2.42 -11.02
N MET A 69 -0.01 2.55 -9.79
CA MET A 69 -0.73 2.19 -8.58
C MET A 69 -0.33 3.12 -7.44
N THR A 70 -1.24 3.42 -6.53
CA THR A 70 -0.91 4.17 -5.32
C THR A 70 -1.79 3.75 -4.17
N GLY A 71 -1.25 3.83 -2.96
CA GLY A 71 -1.97 3.45 -1.75
C GLY A 71 -1.04 3.23 -0.58
N VAL A 72 -1.40 2.27 0.29
CA VAL A 72 -0.71 2.01 1.55
C VAL A 72 -0.40 0.54 1.75
N ILE A 73 0.65 0.27 2.54
CA ILE A 73 1.09 -1.06 2.96
C ILE A 73 1.27 -1.03 4.48
N LEU A 74 0.61 -1.93 5.19
CA LEU A 74 0.65 -2.02 6.64
C LEU A 74 0.88 -3.46 7.11
N ALA A 75 1.44 -3.61 8.32
CA ALA A 75 1.66 -4.93 8.91
C ALA A 75 0.33 -5.63 9.18
N SER A 76 0.26 -6.92 8.84
CA SER A 76 -0.93 -7.75 9.03
C SER A 76 -0.53 -9.23 9.15
N ALA A 77 -1.50 -10.06 9.52
CA ALA A 77 -1.42 -11.52 9.49
C ALA A 77 -2.79 -12.12 9.18
N ASP A 78 -2.80 -13.40 8.81
CA ASP A 78 -4.05 -14.17 8.74
C ASP A 78 -4.49 -14.67 10.12
N ARG A 79 -5.63 -15.34 10.16
CA ARG A 79 -6.18 -15.97 11.37
C ARG A 79 -5.24 -16.97 12.05
N ALA A 80 -4.29 -17.55 11.31
CA ALA A 80 -3.29 -18.47 11.86
C ALA A 80 -2.03 -17.75 12.37
N GLY A 81 -1.98 -16.41 12.30
CA GLY A 81 -0.84 -15.60 12.73
C GLY A 81 0.32 -15.56 11.73
N ARG A 82 0.15 -16.10 10.51
CA ARG A 82 1.20 -16.06 9.49
C ARG A 82 1.28 -14.63 8.92
N ARG A 83 2.38 -13.94 9.19
CA ARG A 83 2.57 -12.53 8.81
C ARG A 83 2.72 -12.35 7.31
N PHE A 84 1.98 -11.39 6.77
CA PHE A 84 2.15 -10.86 5.43
C PHE A 84 1.47 -9.49 5.38
N PRO A 85 2.08 -8.46 4.77
CA PRO A 85 1.51 -7.12 4.75
C PRO A 85 0.14 -7.05 4.06
N LEU A 86 -0.73 -6.16 4.51
CA LEU A 86 -1.90 -5.77 3.76
C LEU A 86 -1.54 -4.60 2.85
N THR A 87 -1.80 -4.73 1.56
CA THR A 87 -1.74 -3.62 0.58
C THR A 87 -3.16 -3.14 0.29
N ILE A 88 -3.40 -1.84 0.37
CA ILE A 88 -4.61 -1.18 -0.12
C ILE A 88 -4.17 -0.23 -1.24
N ALA A 89 -4.75 -0.34 -2.43
CA ALA A 89 -4.27 0.38 -3.61
C ALA A 89 -5.39 0.79 -4.57
N ALA A 90 -5.18 1.88 -5.29
CA ALA A 90 -6.02 2.36 -6.37
C ALA A 90 -5.18 2.63 -7.63
N MET A 91 -5.81 2.57 -8.80
CA MET A 91 -5.17 2.91 -10.09
C MET A 91 -5.36 4.38 -10.40
N PRO A 92 -4.34 5.24 -10.17
CA PRO A 92 -4.48 6.65 -10.51
C PRO A 92 -4.58 6.80 -12.03
N PRO A 93 -5.34 7.78 -12.55
CA PRO A 93 -5.34 8.11 -13.98
C PRO A 93 -3.96 8.53 -14.49
N LEU A 94 -3.19 9.16 -13.61
CA LEU A 94 -1.83 9.64 -13.85
C LEU A 94 -1.02 9.46 -12.56
N ALA A 95 0.13 8.79 -12.64
CA ALA A 95 1.04 8.67 -11.51
C ALA A 95 1.85 9.96 -11.34
N SER A 96 1.37 10.93 -10.56
CA SER A 96 2.05 12.21 -10.28
C SER A 96 2.44 12.32 -8.81
N LEU A 97 3.60 12.95 -8.53
CA LEU A 97 4.03 13.30 -7.17
C LEU A 97 3.09 14.29 -6.47
N ASP A 98 2.22 14.99 -7.20
CA ASP A 98 1.17 15.83 -6.64
C ASP A 98 0.31 15.07 -5.61
N ILE A 99 0.14 13.76 -5.79
CA ILE A 99 -0.64 12.89 -4.89
C ILE A 99 -0.12 12.95 -3.46
N VAL A 100 1.20 13.10 -3.27
CA VAL A 100 1.85 13.15 -1.95
C VAL A 100 1.33 14.34 -1.14
N ARG A 101 1.09 15.48 -1.81
CA ARG A 101 0.64 16.73 -1.18
C ARG A 101 -0.88 16.88 -1.19
N LEU A 102 -1.51 16.56 -2.32
CA LEU A 102 -2.93 16.84 -2.56
C LEU A 102 -3.87 15.78 -2.01
N ALA A 103 -3.37 14.58 -1.69
CA ALA A 103 -4.18 13.47 -1.18
C ALA A 103 -3.75 12.95 0.19
N ALA A 104 -3.04 13.75 0.99
CA ALA A 104 -2.61 13.35 2.34
C ALA A 104 -3.76 12.78 3.17
N GLY A 105 -4.91 13.47 3.22
CA GLY A 105 -6.10 13.02 3.94
C GLY A 105 -6.77 11.76 3.37
N TRP A 106 -6.55 11.43 2.09
CA TRP A 106 -7.01 10.15 1.52
C TRP A 106 -6.12 9.01 1.99
N PHE A 107 -4.79 9.18 1.99
CA PHE A 107 -3.87 8.20 2.57
C PHE A 107 -4.16 7.98 4.05
N ASP A 108 -4.35 9.03 4.85
CA ASP A 108 -4.68 8.92 6.28
C ASP A 108 -5.93 8.04 6.50
N GLN A 109 -6.95 8.19 5.64
CA GLN A 109 -8.16 7.36 5.69
C GLN A 109 -7.91 5.90 5.27
N LEU A 110 -7.04 5.65 4.28
CA LEU A 110 -6.63 4.29 3.93
C LEU A 110 -5.87 3.61 5.08
N GLU A 111 -4.95 4.32 5.72
CA GLU A 111 -4.19 3.82 6.87
C GLU A 111 -5.10 3.47 8.04
N ALA A 112 -6.03 4.39 8.39
CA ALA A 112 -7.01 4.16 9.44
C ALA A 112 -7.93 2.98 9.11
N THR A 113 -8.39 2.86 7.87
CA THR A 113 -9.24 1.75 7.42
C THR A 113 -8.50 0.41 7.46
N GLY A 114 -7.27 0.36 6.98
CA GLY A 114 -6.43 -0.84 7.05
C GLY A 114 -6.13 -1.26 8.48
N THR A 115 -5.78 -0.29 9.34
CA THR A 115 -5.51 -0.53 10.77
C THR A 115 -6.75 -1.06 11.47
N SER A 116 -7.91 -0.46 11.20
CA SER A 116 -9.20 -0.95 11.71
C SER A 116 -9.51 -2.38 11.24
N ALA A 117 -9.18 -2.71 9.99
CA ALA A 117 -9.39 -4.07 9.48
C ALA A 117 -8.48 -5.10 10.17
N ARG A 118 -7.25 -4.71 10.51
CA ARG A 118 -6.31 -5.52 11.31
C ARG A 118 -6.80 -5.68 12.75
N ASP A 119 -7.15 -4.58 13.43
CA ASP A 119 -7.37 -4.59 14.89
C ASP A 119 -8.79 -5.05 15.26
N ASN A 120 -9.79 -4.71 14.45
CA ASN A 120 -11.20 -5.08 14.69
C ASN A 120 -11.62 -6.35 13.97
N THR A 121 -10.67 -7.08 13.35
CA THR A 121 -10.95 -8.35 12.65
C THR A 121 -12.04 -8.19 11.59
N MET A 122 -11.99 -7.10 10.81
CA MET A 122 -12.93 -6.91 9.71
C MET A 122 -12.68 -7.95 8.62
N ASP A 123 -13.75 -8.54 8.10
CA ASP A 123 -13.64 -9.45 6.95
C ASP A 123 -13.43 -8.69 5.64
N SER A 124 -13.21 -9.47 4.57
CA SER A 124 -12.98 -8.96 3.22
C SER A 124 -14.13 -8.11 2.68
N ASP A 125 -15.38 -8.41 3.06
CA ASP A 125 -16.56 -7.69 2.58
C ASP A 125 -16.72 -6.35 3.29
N ALA A 126 -16.53 -6.32 4.61
CA ALA A 126 -16.55 -5.11 5.42
C ALA A 126 -15.45 -4.13 4.98
N LEU A 127 -14.21 -4.60 4.80
CA LEU A 127 -13.13 -3.76 4.28
C LEU A 127 -13.46 -3.19 2.89
N ALA A 128 -14.02 -4.02 2.00
CA ALA A 128 -14.42 -3.57 0.67
C ALA A 128 -15.51 -2.49 0.69
N ALA A 129 -16.43 -2.56 1.64
CA ALA A 129 -17.48 -1.56 1.82
C ALA A 129 -16.90 -0.24 2.32
N CYS A 130 -16.00 -0.26 3.31
CA CYS A 130 -15.30 0.93 3.79
C CYS A 130 -14.49 1.60 2.66
N LEU A 131 -13.73 0.81 1.89
CA LEU A 131 -12.93 1.34 0.78
C LEU A 131 -13.78 1.89 -0.37
N ALA A 132 -15.00 1.40 -0.56
CA ALA A 132 -15.92 1.96 -1.56
C ALA A 132 -16.34 3.41 -1.23
N ALA A 133 -16.29 3.80 0.05
CA ALA A 133 -16.55 5.17 0.49
C ALA A 133 -15.32 6.09 0.37
N LEU A 134 -14.16 5.56 -0.04
CA LEU A 134 -12.89 6.28 -0.15
C LEU A 134 -12.38 6.31 -1.60
N PRO A 135 -13.15 6.85 -2.56
CA PRO A 135 -12.69 6.94 -3.95
C PRO A 135 -11.39 7.74 -4.05
N TYR A 136 -10.58 7.39 -5.03
CA TYR A 136 -9.36 8.13 -5.35
C TYR A 136 -9.69 9.62 -5.58
N PRO A 137 -8.96 10.56 -4.94
CA PRO A 137 -9.26 11.96 -5.03
C PRO A 137 -8.96 12.52 -6.43
N ALA A 138 -9.70 13.56 -6.83
CA ALA A 138 -9.44 14.27 -8.08
C ALA A 138 -8.17 15.12 -7.97
N VAL A 139 -7.02 14.50 -8.20
CA VAL A 139 -5.72 15.17 -8.21
C VAL A 139 -5.39 15.60 -9.64
N GLY A 140 -5.20 16.91 -9.83
CA GLY A 140 -4.70 17.44 -11.10
C GLY A 140 -3.20 17.21 -11.20
N GLY A 141 -2.75 16.53 -12.26
CA GLY A 141 -1.33 16.37 -12.56
C GLY A 141 -0.75 17.66 -13.10
N SER A 142 -0.19 18.48 -12.22
CA SER A 142 0.63 19.64 -12.60
C SER A 142 2.07 19.19 -12.82
N ASP A 143 2.52 18.21 -12.03
CA ASP A 143 3.79 17.51 -12.23
C ASP A 143 3.69 16.43 -13.32
N GLY A 144 4.84 16.13 -13.93
CA GLY A 144 4.96 15.06 -14.92
C GLY A 144 4.72 13.66 -14.31
N PRO A 145 4.40 12.66 -15.16
CA PRO A 145 4.27 11.29 -14.70
C PRO A 145 5.58 10.78 -14.11
N VAL A 146 5.48 10.09 -12.98
CA VAL A 146 6.58 9.32 -12.39
C VAL A 146 6.73 8.01 -13.15
N GLY A 147 7.96 7.63 -13.47
CA GLY A 147 8.29 6.32 -14.05
C GLY A 147 8.56 5.24 -13.00
N GLY A 148 9.27 5.59 -11.93
CA GLY A 148 9.77 4.66 -10.89
C GLY A 148 8.80 4.37 -9.73
N MET A 149 9.35 3.83 -8.64
CA MET A 149 8.60 3.54 -7.40
C MET A 149 8.94 4.59 -6.34
N ILE A 150 7.93 5.24 -5.79
CA ILE A 150 8.08 6.24 -4.73
C ILE A 150 7.43 5.71 -3.46
N PHE A 151 8.12 5.82 -2.34
CA PHE A 151 7.62 5.45 -1.02
C PHE A 151 7.79 6.61 -0.04
N TRP A 152 6.86 6.72 0.91
CA TRP A 152 6.94 7.66 2.02
C TRP A 152 6.16 7.14 3.22
N THR A 153 6.30 7.81 4.35
CA THR A 153 5.49 7.60 5.55
C THR A 153 4.88 8.94 5.96
N TRP A 154 4.15 8.98 7.08
CA TRP A 154 3.63 10.25 7.62
C TRP A 154 4.75 11.18 8.12
N ASP A 155 5.90 10.65 8.51
CA ASP A 155 7.04 11.34 9.10
C ASP A 155 8.30 11.39 8.21
N CYS A 156 8.34 10.63 7.10
CA CYS A 156 9.44 10.62 6.14
C CYS A 156 9.00 11.13 4.77
N GLU A 157 9.89 11.89 4.12
CA GLU A 157 9.67 12.41 2.77
C GLU A 157 9.56 11.28 1.71
N ALA A 158 8.96 11.61 0.57
CA ALA A 158 8.93 10.78 -0.62
C ALA A 158 10.33 10.48 -1.15
N LEU A 159 10.65 9.17 -1.20
CA LEU A 159 11.90 8.64 -1.72
C LEU A 159 11.63 7.76 -2.93
N GLU A 160 12.40 7.95 -3.99
CA GLU A 160 12.47 7.01 -5.09
C GLU A 160 13.26 5.76 -4.68
N VAL A 161 12.68 4.60 -5.02
CA VAL A 161 13.14 3.27 -4.72
C VAL A 161 13.30 2.50 -6.03
N ASP A 162 14.50 1.96 -6.24
CA ASP A 162 14.77 1.07 -7.37
C ASP A 162 14.10 -0.30 -7.11
N PRO A 163 13.20 -0.78 -7.99
CA PRO A 163 12.57 -2.10 -7.84
C PRO A 163 13.57 -3.25 -7.73
N ASP A 164 14.74 -3.15 -8.38
CA ASP A 164 15.74 -4.22 -8.45
C ASP A 164 16.75 -4.15 -7.28
N ALA A 165 16.89 -2.99 -6.64
CA ALA A 165 17.79 -2.77 -5.51
C ALA A 165 17.17 -1.88 -4.40
N PRO A 166 16.03 -2.27 -3.81
CA PRO A 166 15.27 -1.36 -2.94
C PRO A 166 15.82 -1.25 -1.51
N GLU A 167 16.75 -2.12 -1.11
CA GLU A 167 17.11 -2.36 0.30
C GLU A 167 17.63 -1.11 1.03
N THR A 168 18.50 -0.33 0.40
CA THR A 168 19.10 0.87 1.01
C THR A 168 18.04 1.92 1.32
N LYS A 169 17.10 2.14 0.40
CA LYS A 169 16.05 3.15 0.55
C LYS A 169 14.96 2.67 1.49
N LEU A 170 14.55 1.41 1.36
CA LEU A 170 13.55 0.82 2.26
C LEU A 170 14.03 0.81 3.71
N GLY A 171 15.32 0.58 3.96
CA GLY A 171 15.90 0.59 5.30
C GLY A 171 15.69 1.90 6.06
N LEU A 172 15.59 3.04 5.36
CA LEU A 172 15.34 4.35 5.98
C LEU A 172 13.97 4.43 6.65
N PHE A 173 12.98 3.67 6.16
CA PHE A 173 11.65 3.61 6.77
C PHE A 173 11.58 2.64 7.95
N PHE A 174 12.58 1.77 8.17
CA PHE A 174 12.56 0.76 9.25
C PHE A 174 13.80 0.88 10.15
N PRO A 175 13.99 1.98 10.89
CA PRO A 175 15.21 2.25 11.65
C PRO A 175 15.54 1.22 12.74
N GLY A 176 14.55 0.46 13.24
CA GLY A 176 14.75 -0.60 14.24
C GLY A 176 15.07 -2.00 13.68
N ALA A 177 15.12 -2.17 12.35
CA ALA A 177 15.31 -3.47 11.72
C ALA A 177 16.79 -3.91 11.60
N GLN A 178 17.75 -3.06 11.98
CA GLN A 178 19.18 -3.31 11.82
C GLN A 178 19.83 -4.06 13.00
N ASP A 179 19.14 -4.23 14.14
CA ASP A 179 19.72 -4.81 15.36
C ASP A 179 19.29 -6.28 15.61
N ALA A 180 19.32 -7.11 14.57
CA ALA A 180 19.16 -8.57 14.72
C ALA A 180 20.27 -9.29 13.95
N THR A 181 21.48 -9.30 14.52
CA THR A 181 22.56 -10.25 14.23
C THR A 181 22.70 -11.18 15.42
#